data_AF-A0AAV7ZY97-F1
#
_entry.id   AF-A0AAV7ZY97-F1
#
_cell.length_a   1.000
_cell.length_b   1.000
_cell.length_c   1.000
_cell.angle_alpha   90.00
_cell.angle_beta   90.00
_cell.angle_gamma   90.00
#
_symmetry.space_group_name_H-M   'P 1'
#
loop_
_entity.id
_entity.type
_entity.pdbx_description
1 polymer ?
#
loop_
_entity_poly.entity_id
_entity_poly.type
_entity_poly.pdbx_seq_one_letter_code
_entity_poly.pdbx_strand_id
1 'polypeptide(L)'
;MLSNFSILLSAQIDFFVSTLTTNNFDKHLLEIKQLIGKYGNDIYVYLIKCLFTNINFTSILNLSDNETSCRKLLKEELVFLVEKPYFVNILVTAIESIQILPKNLIHLISKALNLSKTQEIIIATSMIKSNNKEIQQQALNYLNREKNETIDDGFYFLPEGAIQTLYNIFKEFALIKYQRMIVEVLNSRFPEQIDLPLTFSPILEESVWFSNSNR
;
A
#
# COMPACT_ATOMS: atom_id res chain seq x y z
N MET A 1 -21.69 -16.99 -5.53
CA MET A 1 -21.16 -18.22 -4.91
C MET A 1 -19.70 -18.33 -5.28
N LEU A 2 -18.79 -18.38 -4.30
CA LEU A 2 -17.40 -18.75 -4.57
C LEU A 2 -17.39 -20.18 -5.12
N SER A 3 -16.74 -20.42 -6.25
CA SER A 3 -16.63 -21.77 -6.80
C SER A 3 -15.89 -22.67 -5.80
N ASN A 4 -16.24 -23.96 -5.73
CA ASN A 4 -15.52 -24.93 -4.87
C ASN A 4 -14.00 -24.90 -5.12
N PHE A 5 -13.60 -24.55 -6.34
CA PHE A 5 -12.20 -24.34 -6.72
C PHE A 5 -11.57 -23.12 -6.04
N SER A 6 -12.28 -21.98 -5.99
CA SER A 6 -11.83 -20.79 -5.27
C SER A 6 -11.68 -21.05 -3.77
N ILE A 7 -12.53 -21.89 -3.18
CA ILE A 7 -12.47 -22.27 -1.76
C ILE A 7 -11.21 -23.12 -1.47
N LEU A 8 -10.89 -24.05 -2.37
CA LEU A 8 -9.69 -24.89 -2.22
C LEU A 8 -8.41 -24.05 -2.30
N LEU A 9 -8.34 -23.12 -3.25
CA LEU A 9 -7.17 -22.25 -3.41
C LEU A 9 -7.00 -21.30 -2.23
N SER A 10 -8.09 -20.71 -1.73
CA SER A 10 -8.02 -19.88 -0.51
C SER A 10 -7.53 -20.68 0.69
N ALA A 11 -8.02 -21.91 0.88
CA ALA A 11 -7.57 -22.79 1.96
C ALA A 11 -6.08 -23.16 1.86
N GLN A 12 -5.53 -23.30 0.64
CA GLN A 12 -4.10 -23.53 0.45
C GLN A 12 -3.27 -22.31 0.86
N ILE A 13 -3.68 -21.10 0.46
CA ILE A 13 -3.01 -19.87 0.88
C ILE A 13 -3.09 -19.71 2.41
N ASP A 14 -4.26 -19.96 3.00
CA ASP A 14 -4.43 -19.90 4.46
C ASP A 14 -3.50 -20.87 5.17
N PHE A 15 -3.36 -22.10 4.65
CA PHE A 15 -2.42 -23.08 5.20
C PHE A 15 -0.97 -22.57 5.12
N PHE A 16 -0.51 -22.11 3.96
CA PHE A 16 0.86 -21.65 3.81
C PHE A 16 1.18 -20.43 4.69
N VAL A 17 0.25 -19.49 4.83
CA VAL A 17 0.42 -18.29 5.65
C VAL A 17 0.36 -18.62 7.15
N SER A 18 -0.62 -19.40 7.59
CA SER A 18 -0.79 -19.75 9.02
C SER A 18 0.31 -20.66 9.57
N THR A 19 1.02 -21.37 8.69
CA THR A 19 2.13 -22.27 9.07
C THR A 19 3.49 -21.76 8.58
N LEU A 20 3.55 -20.54 8.05
CA LEU A 20 4.80 -19.91 7.61
C LEU A 20 5.77 -19.81 8.80
N THR A 21 7.02 -20.14 8.60
CA THR A 21 8.11 -20.11 9.59
C THR A 21 9.39 -19.75 8.88
N THR A 22 10.43 -19.39 9.62
CA THR A 22 11.75 -19.15 9.02
C THR A 22 12.29 -20.38 8.28
N ASN A 23 12.02 -21.59 8.80
CA ASN A 23 12.48 -22.85 8.22
C ASN A 23 11.80 -23.25 6.90
N ASN A 24 10.53 -22.87 6.71
CA ASN A 24 9.77 -23.23 5.52
C ASN A 24 9.50 -22.03 4.58
N PHE A 25 10.04 -20.85 4.91
CA PHE A 25 9.77 -19.59 4.22
C PHE A 25 9.93 -19.70 2.70
N ASP A 26 11.11 -20.11 2.22
CA ASP A 26 11.39 -20.15 0.78
C ASP A 26 10.53 -21.18 0.04
N LYS A 27 10.27 -22.32 0.69
CA LYS A 27 9.41 -23.37 0.13
C LYS A 27 7.97 -22.88 0.01
N HIS A 28 7.40 -22.34 1.09
CA HIS A 28 6.02 -21.82 1.07
C HIS A 28 5.89 -20.65 0.11
N LEU A 29 6.88 -19.74 0.06
CA LEU A 29 6.89 -18.63 -0.86
C LEU A 29 6.90 -19.09 -2.33
N LEU A 30 7.68 -20.12 -2.65
CA LEU A 30 7.70 -20.70 -3.99
C LEU A 30 6.34 -21.28 -4.38
N GLU A 31 5.72 -22.07 -3.51
CA GLU A 31 4.38 -22.65 -3.73
C GLU A 31 3.32 -21.56 -3.92
N ILE A 32 3.31 -20.54 -3.05
CA ILE A 32 2.42 -19.37 -3.16
C ILE A 32 2.61 -18.68 -4.52
N LYS A 33 3.86 -18.43 -4.94
CA LYS A 33 4.16 -17.79 -6.23
C LYS A 33 3.70 -18.64 -7.41
N GLN A 34 3.82 -19.97 -7.34
CA GLN A 34 3.29 -20.86 -8.37
C GLN A 34 1.76 -20.81 -8.46
N LEU A 35 1.05 -20.76 -7.33
CA LEU A 35 -0.40 -20.58 -7.32
C LEU A 35 -0.81 -19.24 -7.94
N ILE A 36 -0.13 -18.15 -7.59
CA ILE A 36 -0.38 -16.83 -8.19
C ILE A 36 -0.09 -16.85 -9.69
N GLY A 37 1.03 -17.45 -10.13
CA GLY A 37 1.37 -17.55 -11.55
C GLY A 37 0.35 -18.35 -12.35
N LYS A 38 -0.30 -19.34 -11.75
CA LYS A 38 -1.29 -20.19 -12.40
C LYS A 38 -2.70 -19.62 -12.40
N TYR A 39 -3.11 -18.94 -11.33
CA TYR A 39 -4.50 -18.53 -11.11
C TYR A 39 -4.69 -17.01 -11.09
N GLY A 40 -3.61 -16.24 -11.18
CA GLY A 40 -3.63 -14.81 -11.41
C GLY A 40 -3.89 -13.96 -10.16
N ASN A 41 -4.34 -12.73 -10.41
CA ASN A 41 -4.38 -11.66 -9.42
C ASN A 41 -5.35 -11.93 -8.26
N ASP A 42 -6.43 -12.67 -8.45
CA ASP A 42 -7.40 -12.93 -7.37
C ASP A 42 -6.75 -13.68 -6.19
N ILE A 43 -5.83 -14.60 -6.48
CA ILE A 43 -5.05 -15.29 -5.46
C ILE A 43 -4.05 -14.36 -4.79
N TYR A 44 -3.46 -13.43 -5.55
CA TYR A 44 -2.59 -12.41 -4.98
C TYR A 44 -3.34 -11.49 -4.02
N VAL A 45 -4.53 -11.02 -4.39
CA VAL A 45 -5.39 -10.23 -3.51
C VAL A 45 -5.72 -11.02 -2.23
N TYR A 46 -6.03 -12.31 -2.37
CA TYR A 46 -6.31 -13.18 -1.23
C TYR A 46 -5.08 -13.36 -0.32
N LEU A 47 -3.87 -13.50 -0.88
CA LEU A 47 -2.62 -13.56 -0.10
C LEU A 47 -2.43 -12.31 0.74
N ILE A 48 -2.53 -11.12 0.15
CA ILE A 48 -2.34 -9.86 0.88
C ILE A 48 -3.38 -9.76 2.00
N LYS A 49 -4.64 -10.08 1.71
CA LYS A 49 -5.71 -10.15 2.72
C LYS A 49 -5.34 -11.09 3.86
N CYS A 50 -4.94 -12.32 3.55
CA CYS A 50 -4.57 -13.34 4.52
C CYS A 50 -3.39 -12.91 5.41
N LEU A 51 -2.38 -12.25 4.84
CA LEU A 51 -1.26 -11.70 5.62
C LEU A 51 -1.72 -10.62 6.61
N PHE A 52 -2.57 -9.68 6.17
CA PHE A 52 -3.12 -8.65 7.06
C PHE A 52 -3.95 -9.23 8.20
N THR A 53 -4.68 -10.33 7.98
CA THR A 53 -5.48 -10.99 9.02
C THR A 53 -4.66 -11.84 9.98
N ASN A 54 -3.51 -12.37 9.56
CA ASN A 54 -2.67 -13.24 10.39
C ASN A 54 -1.64 -12.47 11.25
N ILE A 55 -1.48 -11.16 11.03
CA ILE A 55 -0.52 -10.34 11.78
C ILE A 55 -1.25 -9.56 12.87
N ASN A 56 -0.77 -9.67 14.11
CA ASN A 56 -1.22 -8.83 15.20
C ASN A 56 -0.39 -7.53 15.26
N PHE A 57 -0.85 -6.48 14.56
CA PHE A 57 -0.16 -5.19 14.50
C PHE A 57 0.00 -4.46 15.85
N THR A 58 -0.66 -4.92 16.93
CA THR A 58 -0.54 -4.30 18.26
C THR A 58 0.65 -4.81 19.07
N SER A 59 1.12 -6.03 18.78
CA SER A 59 2.26 -6.63 19.47
C SER A 59 3.55 -6.37 18.71
N ILE A 60 4.67 -6.19 19.42
CA ILE A 60 6.01 -5.99 18.82
C ILE A 60 7.05 -6.86 19.51
N LEU A 61 6.80 -7.23 20.77
CA LEU A 61 7.65 -8.10 21.56
C LEU A 61 7.07 -9.51 21.55
N ASN A 62 7.94 -10.51 21.68
CA ASN A 62 7.56 -11.93 21.77
C ASN A 62 6.72 -12.42 20.58
N LEU A 63 7.08 -11.97 19.37
CA LEU A 63 6.47 -12.46 18.14
C LEU A 63 6.75 -13.96 17.99
N SER A 64 5.74 -14.70 17.56
CA SER A 64 5.96 -16.08 17.12
C SER A 64 6.81 -16.08 15.85
N ASP A 65 7.50 -17.19 15.57
CA ASP A 65 8.26 -17.35 14.33
C ASP A 65 7.37 -17.19 13.09
N ASN A 66 6.11 -17.62 13.19
CA ASN A 66 5.11 -17.38 12.16
C ASN A 66 4.82 -15.90 11.96
N GLU A 67 4.55 -15.16 13.04
CA GLU A 67 4.24 -13.75 12.95
C GLU A 67 5.43 -12.94 12.41
N THR A 68 6.65 -13.27 12.81
CA THR A 68 7.88 -12.69 12.24
C THR A 68 7.97 -12.96 10.74
N SER A 69 7.71 -14.18 10.31
CA SER A 69 7.76 -14.57 8.89
C SER A 69 6.67 -13.90 8.07
N CYS A 70 5.43 -13.82 8.58
CA CYS A 70 4.32 -13.13 7.93
C CYS A 70 4.58 -11.63 7.80
N ARG A 71 5.14 -10.98 8.82
CA ARG A 71 5.52 -9.55 8.75
C ARG A 71 6.62 -9.31 7.72
N LYS A 72 7.64 -10.17 7.67
CA LYS A 72 8.69 -10.11 6.65
C LYS A 72 8.08 -10.21 5.24
N LEU A 73 7.25 -11.23 5.00
CA LEU A 73 6.61 -11.43 3.71
C LEU A 73 5.70 -10.26 3.33
N LEU A 74 4.85 -9.79 4.26
CA LEU A 74 3.98 -8.65 3.99
C LEU A 74 4.78 -7.39 3.65
N LYS A 75 5.89 -7.13 4.35
CA LYS A 75 6.76 -6.00 4.04
C LYS A 75 7.33 -6.08 2.63
N GLU A 76 7.83 -7.25 2.23
CA GLU A 76 8.35 -7.48 0.87
C GLU A 76 7.25 -7.30 -0.17
N GLU A 77 6.06 -7.87 0.07
CA GLU A 77 4.92 -7.76 -0.85
C GLU A 77 4.40 -6.32 -0.97
N LEU A 78 4.43 -5.52 0.10
CA LEU A 78 4.05 -4.09 0.01
C LEU A 78 4.93 -3.29 -0.94
N VAL A 79 6.20 -3.68 -1.14
CA VAL A 79 7.07 -3.04 -2.13
C VAL A 79 6.62 -3.40 -3.55
N PHE A 80 6.41 -4.68 -3.82
CA PHE A 80 5.95 -5.16 -5.14
C PHE A 80 4.53 -4.73 -5.48
N LEU A 81 3.67 -4.59 -4.47
CA LEU A 81 2.27 -4.26 -4.62
C LEU A 81 2.07 -2.91 -5.32
N VAL A 82 2.94 -1.93 -5.04
CA VAL A 82 2.85 -0.58 -5.63
C VAL A 82 3.13 -0.58 -7.13
N GLU A 83 3.81 -1.60 -7.65
CA GLU A 83 4.01 -1.80 -9.09
C GLU A 83 2.77 -2.34 -9.80
N LYS A 84 1.79 -2.86 -9.04
CA LYS A 84 0.58 -3.46 -9.62
C LYS A 84 -0.44 -2.39 -9.99
N PRO A 85 -1.15 -2.56 -11.12
CA PRO A 85 -2.36 -1.77 -11.35
C PRO A 85 -3.36 -2.07 -10.23
N TYR A 86 -4.12 -1.06 -9.80
CA TYR A 86 -5.13 -1.18 -8.75
C TYR A 86 -4.61 -1.56 -7.35
N PHE A 87 -3.33 -1.33 -7.04
CA PHE A 87 -2.75 -1.61 -5.72
C PHE A 87 -3.58 -1.04 -4.55
N VAL A 88 -4.21 0.13 -4.77
CA VAL A 88 -5.12 0.78 -3.82
C VAL A 88 -6.27 -0.12 -3.43
N ASN A 89 -6.94 -0.76 -4.41
CA ASN A 89 -8.07 -1.64 -4.15
C ASN A 89 -7.64 -2.89 -3.38
N ILE A 90 -6.43 -3.40 -3.67
CA ILE A 90 -5.87 -4.57 -2.97
C ILE A 90 -5.62 -4.21 -1.51
N LEU A 91 -4.98 -3.07 -1.24
CA LEU A 91 -4.73 -2.57 0.11
C LEU A 91 -6.04 -2.31 0.87
N VAL A 92 -7.01 -1.64 0.25
CA VAL A 92 -8.33 -1.42 0.87
C VAL A 92 -8.98 -2.74 1.25
N THR A 93 -9.05 -3.70 0.31
CA THR A 93 -9.67 -5.00 0.55
C THR A 93 -8.99 -5.76 1.70
N ALA A 94 -7.67 -5.70 1.78
CA ALA A 94 -6.90 -6.35 2.83
C ALA A 94 -7.11 -5.67 4.19
N ILE A 95 -7.09 -4.33 4.25
CA ILE A 95 -7.25 -3.58 5.49
C ILE A 95 -8.68 -3.70 6.03
N GLU A 96 -9.69 -3.68 5.15
CA GLU A 96 -11.09 -3.91 5.53
C GLU A 96 -11.35 -5.32 6.08
N SER A 97 -10.44 -6.26 5.86
CA SER A 97 -10.56 -7.62 6.39
C SER A 97 -10.06 -7.79 7.83
N ILE A 98 -9.39 -6.78 8.39
CA ILE A 98 -8.94 -6.78 9.77
C ILE A 98 -10.17 -6.76 10.68
N GLN A 99 -10.37 -7.84 11.45
CA GLN A 99 -11.60 -8.02 12.26
C GLN A 99 -11.75 -6.98 13.38
N ILE A 100 -10.65 -6.66 14.06
CA ILE A 100 -10.64 -5.69 15.16
C ILE A 100 -9.80 -4.51 14.70
N LEU A 101 -10.46 -3.42 14.32
CA LEU A 101 -9.78 -2.23 13.85
C LEU A 101 -9.20 -1.44 15.04
N PRO A 102 -7.89 -1.43 15.26
CA PRO A 102 -7.31 -0.63 16.33
C PRO A 102 -7.39 0.86 16.00
N LYS A 103 -7.37 1.69 17.05
CA LYS A 103 -7.12 3.13 16.88
C LYS A 103 -5.68 3.34 16.44
N ASN A 104 -5.45 4.31 15.54
CA ASN A 104 -4.14 4.61 14.96
C ASN A 104 -3.56 3.43 14.15
N LEU A 105 -4.41 2.75 13.37
CA LEU A 105 -4.02 1.57 12.59
C LEU A 105 -2.75 1.80 11.75
N ILE A 106 -2.63 2.94 11.06
CA ILE A 106 -1.46 3.26 10.22
C ILE A 106 -0.16 3.25 11.04
N HIS A 107 -0.18 3.84 12.24
CA HIS A 107 0.98 3.85 13.13
C HIS A 107 1.35 2.44 13.60
N LEU A 108 0.35 1.60 13.89
CA LEU A 108 0.58 0.22 14.31
C LEU A 108 1.14 -0.63 13.17
N ILE A 109 0.59 -0.51 11.96
CA ILE A 109 1.12 -1.18 10.76
C ILE A 109 2.56 -0.72 10.50
N SER A 110 2.81 0.59 10.53
CA SER A 110 4.15 1.16 10.34
C SER A 110 5.15 0.56 11.32
N LYS A 111 4.84 0.63 12.62
CA LYS A 111 5.71 0.14 13.67
C LYS A 111 5.93 -1.37 13.59
N ALA A 112 4.91 -2.12 13.20
CA ALA A 112 4.97 -3.57 13.09
C ALA A 112 5.82 -4.05 11.91
N LEU A 113 5.83 -3.31 10.79
CA LEU A 113 6.54 -3.67 9.56
C LEU A 113 7.81 -2.82 9.33
N ASN A 114 8.07 -1.85 10.21
CA ASN A 114 9.12 -0.84 10.06
C ASN A 114 9.04 -0.18 8.66
N LEU A 115 7.90 0.47 8.40
CA LEU A 115 7.61 1.10 7.12
C LEU A 115 8.33 2.43 6.96
N SER A 116 8.65 2.78 5.71
CA SER A 116 9.08 4.13 5.35
C SER A 116 7.90 5.10 5.35
N LYS A 117 8.18 6.41 5.35
CA LYS A 117 7.15 7.44 5.27
C LYS A 117 6.38 7.35 3.96
N THR A 118 7.06 7.09 2.85
CA THR A 118 6.41 6.83 1.56
C THR A 118 5.41 5.67 1.67
N GLN A 119 5.80 4.56 2.29
CA GLN A 119 4.91 3.40 2.47
C GLN A 119 3.72 3.74 3.38
N GLU A 120 3.93 4.49 4.46
CA GLU A 120 2.85 4.98 5.33
C GLU A 120 1.83 5.82 4.56
N ILE A 121 2.31 6.76 3.73
CA ILE A 121 1.46 7.62 2.92
C ILE A 121 0.68 6.78 1.90
N ILE A 122 1.29 5.79 1.26
CA ILE A 122 0.62 4.89 0.30
C ILE A 122 -0.51 4.11 0.98
N ILE A 123 -0.24 3.54 2.16
CA ILE A 123 -1.26 2.81 2.94
C ILE A 123 -2.38 3.75 3.36
N ALA A 124 -2.06 4.92 3.92
CA ALA A 124 -3.05 5.90 4.33
C ALA A 124 -3.90 6.40 3.15
N THR A 125 -3.27 6.70 2.02
CA THR A 125 -3.97 7.12 0.79
C THR A 125 -4.92 6.04 0.30
N SER A 126 -4.51 4.77 0.38
CA SER A 126 -5.37 3.65 0.03
C SER A 126 -6.55 3.54 0.99
N MET A 127 -6.31 3.62 2.30
CA MET A 127 -7.36 3.57 3.33
C MET A 127 -8.44 4.64 3.16
N ILE A 128 -8.13 5.81 2.61
CA ILE A 128 -9.14 6.86 2.33
C ILE A 128 -10.19 6.39 1.32
N LYS A 129 -9.83 5.46 0.42
CA LYS A 129 -10.76 4.86 -0.55
C LYS A 129 -11.59 3.71 0.03
N SER A 130 -11.44 3.40 1.32
CA SER A 130 -12.27 2.40 2.01
C SER A 130 -13.73 2.82 2.09
N ASN A 131 -14.64 1.83 2.03
CA ASN A 131 -16.06 2.02 2.30
C ASN A 131 -16.37 2.10 3.81
N ASN A 132 -15.42 1.72 4.65
CA ASN A 132 -15.52 1.84 6.10
C ASN A 132 -15.14 3.26 6.53
N LYS A 133 -16.14 4.02 7.02
CA LYS A 133 -15.96 5.41 7.46
C LYS A 133 -14.93 5.56 8.59
N GLU A 134 -14.77 4.56 9.46
CA GLU A 134 -13.78 4.61 10.52
C GLU A 134 -12.35 4.51 9.95
N ILE A 135 -12.12 3.59 9.01
CA ILE A 135 -10.84 3.44 8.29
C ILE A 135 -10.51 4.73 7.54
N GLN A 136 -11.47 5.25 6.79
CA GLN A 136 -11.31 6.50 6.04
C GLN A 136 -10.98 7.68 6.96
N GLN A 137 -11.68 7.81 8.09
CA GLN A 137 -11.43 8.89 9.05
C GLN A 137 -10.05 8.78 9.71
N GLN A 138 -9.62 7.57 10.07
CA GLN A 138 -8.27 7.36 10.61
C GLN A 138 -7.20 7.80 9.61
N ALA A 139 -7.39 7.49 8.32
CA ALA A 139 -6.46 7.86 7.27
C ALA A 139 -6.43 9.37 6.99
N LEU A 140 -7.59 10.02 6.91
CA LEU A 140 -7.66 11.48 6.80
C LEU A 140 -7.03 12.18 8.00
N ASN A 141 -7.28 11.68 9.22
CA ASN A 141 -6.66 12.22 10.42
C ASN A 141 -5.13 12.09 10.37
N TYR A 142 -4.61 10.95 9.89
CA TYR A 142 -3.18 10.74 9.72
C TYR A 142 -2.61 11.73 8.69
N LEU A 143 -3.13 11.75 7.46
CA LEU A 143 -2.60 12.62 6.38
C LEU A 143 -2.70 14.12 6.70
N ASN A 144 -3.72 14.57 7.43
CA ASN A 144 -3.87 15.97 7.83
C ASN A 144 -2.99 16.37 9.04
N ARG A 145 -2.64 15.42 9.91
CA ARG A 145 -1.79 15.68 11.09
C ARG A 145 -0.31 15.76 10.75
N GLU A 146 0.09 15.15 9.64
CA GLU A 146 1.46 15.16 9.14
C GLU A 146 1.90 16.57 8.73
N LYS A 147 2.23 17.39 9.71
CA LYS A 147 2.47 18.82 9.53
C LYS A 147 3.88 19.15 9.02
N ASN A 148 4.91 18.33 9.27
CA ASN A 148 6.30 18.86 9.22
C ASN A 148 7.44 17.92 8.79
N GLU A 149 7.22 16.75 8.23
CA GLU A 149 8.36 15.88 7.88
C GLU A 149 8.65 15.90 6.38
N THR A 150 9.93 16.20 6.06
CA THR A 150 10.58 15.83 4.80
C THR A 150 10.22 14.39 4.51
N ILE A 151 9.45 14.20 3.46
CA ILE A 151 9.08 12.89 2.99
C ILE A 151 10.37 12.23 2.51
N ASP A 152 10.54 10.95 2.83
CA ASP A 152 11.73 10.22 2.41
C ASP A 152 11.80 10.14 0.87
N ASP A 153 12.98 9.82 0.34
CA ASP A 153 13.22 9.75 -1.10
C ASP A 153 12.41 8.63 -1.81
N GLY A 154 11.60 7.85 -1.08
CA GLY A 154 10.82 6.74 -1.63
C GLY A 154 9.90 7.15 -2.78
N PHE A 155 9.36 8.37 -2.78
CA PHE A 155 8.50 8.85 -3.87
C PHE A 155 9.22 8.96 -5.22
N TYR A 156 10.53 9.22 -5.22
CA TYR A 156 11.31 9.30 -6.47
C TYR A 156 11.39 7.96 -7.21
N PHE A 157 11.30 6.86 -6.48
CA PHE A 157 11.42 5.50 -7.02
C PHE A 157 10.08 4.88 -7.37
N LEU A 158 8.97 5.61 -7.20
CA LEU A 158 7.66 5.07 -7.50
C LEU A 158 7.45 4.88 -9.01
N PRO A 159 6.77 3.78 -9.40
CA PRO A 159 6.32 3.57 -10.77
C PRO A 159 5.38 4.69 -11.25
N GLU A 160 5.38 4.96 -12.54
CA GLU A 160 4.57 6.00 -13.15
C GLU A 160 3.07 5.87 -12.83
N GLY A 161 2.54 4.66 -13.00
CA GLY A 161 1.13 4.36 -12.68
C GLY A 161 0.78 4.56 -11.21
N ALA A 162 1.74 4.34 -10.30
CA ALA A 162 1.55 4.59 -8.87
C ALA A 162 1.47 6.08 -8.57
N ILE A 163 2.40 6.87 -9.13
CA ILE A 163 2.41 8.34 -8.99
C ILE A 163 1.09 8.93 -9.50
N GLN A 164 0.64 8.52 -10.70
CA GLN A 164 -0.62 9.00 -11.27
C GLN A 164 -1.82 8.66 -10.38
N THR A 165 -1.87 7.41 -9.90
CA THR A 165 -2.96 6.94 -9.03
C THR A 165 -3.01 7.74 -7.73
N LEU A 166 -1.86 7.94 -7.08
CA LEU A 166 -1.75 8.71 -5.85
C LEU A 166 -2.14 10.17 -6.08
N TYR A 167 -1.65 10.81 -7.15
CA TYR A 167 -2.00 12.19 -7.49
C TYR A 167 -3.51 12.38 -7.67
N ASN A 168 -4.16 11.48 -8.40
CA ASN A 168 -5.61 11.53 -8.62
C ASN A 168 -6.39 11.43 -7.30
N ILE A 169 -5.97 10.56 -6.38
CA ILE A 169 -6.58 10.45 -5.05
C ILE A 169 -6.31 11.72 -4.23
N PHE A 170 -5.09 12.24 -4.25
CA PHE A 170 -4.77 13.48 -3.56
C PHE A 170 -5.60 14.65 -4.07
N LYS A 171 -5.91 14.70 -5.36
CA LYS A 171 -6.81 15.68 -5.96
C LYS A 171 -8.25 15.50 -5.48
N GLU A 172 -8.77 14.28 -5.56
CA GLU A 172 -10.13 13.92 -5.12
C GLU A 172 -10.40 14.33 -3.66
N PHE A 173 -9.42 14.17 -2.77
CA PHE A 173 -9.54 14.48 -1.35
C PHE A 173 -8.93 15.82 -0.92
N ALA A 174 -8.62 16.71 -1.88
CA ALA A 174 -8.05 18.04 -1.62
C ALA A 174 -6.77 18.03 -0.74
N LEU A 175 -5.95 17.00 -0.89
CA LEU A 175 -4.69 16.81 -0.17
C LEU A 175 -3.54 17.58 -0.83
N ILE A 176 -3.66 18.92 -0.87
CA ILE A 176 -2.80 19.85 -1.64
C ILE A 176 -1.31 19.65 -1.33
N LYS A 177 -0.94 19.39 -0.06
CA LYS A 177 0.44 19.13 0.34
C LYS A 177 1.07 17.99 -0.47
N TYR A 178 0.35 16.89 -0.62
CA TYR A 178 0.85 15.71 -1.31
C TYR A 178 0.80 15.87 -2.84
N GLN A 179 -0.13 16.67 -3.37
CA GLN A 179 -0.11 17.06 -4.78
C GLN A 179 1.17 17.84 -5.12
N ARG A 180 1.53 18.83 -4.29
CA ARG A 180 2.77 19.62 -4.47
C ARG A 180 4.02 18.74 -4.41
N MET A 181 4.07 17.82 -3.46
CA MET A 181 5.18 16.85 -3.39
C MET A 181 5.31 16.04 -4.68
N ILE A 182 4.21 15.52 -5.24
CA ILE A 182 4.28 14.80 -6.52
C ILE A 182 4.83 15.70 -7.63
N VAL A 183 4.39 16.96 -7.70
CA VAL A 183 4.90 17.92 -8.68
C VAL A 183 6.41 18.16 -8.48
N GLU A 184 6.87 18.32 -7.25
CA GLU A 184 8.31 18.46 -6.93
C GLU A 184 9.10 17.23 -7.38
N VAL A 185 8.62 16.03 -7.07
CA VAL A 185 9.23 14.76 -7.49
C VAL A 185 9.31 14.64 -9.00
N LEU A 186 8.24 15.03 -9.72
CA LEU A 186 8.20 15.01 -11.18
C LEU A 186 9.16 16.03 -11.80
N ASN A 187 9.20 17.26 -11.27
CA ASN A 187 10.13 18.29 -11.74
C ASN A 187 11.59 17.88 -11.50
N SER A 188 11.89 17.23 -10.38
CA SER A 188 13.23 16.69 -10.11
C SER A 188 13.60 15.51 -11.00
N ARG A 189 12.62 14.65 -11.35
CA ARG A 189 12.84 13.50 -12.24
C ARG A 189 12.95 13.89 -13.71
N PHE A 190 12.28 14.98 -14.11
CA PHE A 190 12.21 15.47 -15.48
C PHE A 190 12.45 17.00 -15.54
N PRO A 191 13.66 17.48 -15.18
CA PRO A 191 13.93 18.92 -14.98
C PRO A 191 13.79 19.75 -16.26
N GLU A 192 14.14 19.19 -17.41
CA GLU A 192 14.00 19.86 -18.71
C GLU A 192 12.69 19.49 -19.42
N GLN A 193 11.84 18.67 -18.78
CA GLN A 193 10.64 18.06 -19.36
C GLN A 193 10.88 17.27 -20.66
N ILE A 194 12.15 17.06 -21.02
CA ILE A 194 12.59 16.15 -22.07
C ILE A 194 12.24 14.73 -21.59
N ASP A 195 11.53 13.98 -22.42
CA ASP A 195 11.02 12.64 -22.12
C ASP A 195 9.97 12.56 -20.98
N LEU A 196 9.28 13.66 -20.67
CA LEU A 196 8.14 13.63 -19.74
C LEU A 196 7.04 12.68 -20.29
N PRO A 197 6.64 11.64 -19.54
CA PRO A 197 5.51 10.80 -19.94
C PRO A 197 4.24 11.62 -20.13
N LEU A 198 3.48 11.33 -21.20
CA LEU A 198 2.23 12.04 -21.53
C LEU A 198 1.20 11.99 -20.39
N THR A 199 1.26 10.96 -19.54
CA THR A 199 0.44 10.81 -18.34
C THR A 199 0.69 11.92 -17.31
N PHE A 200 1.90 12.46 -17.25
CA PHE A 200 2.31 13.48 -16.27
C PHE A 200 2.19 14.92 -16.76
N SER A 201 2.05 15.14 -18.07
CA SER A 201 1.84 16.49 -18.64
C SER A 201 0.66 17.23 -17.98
N PRO A 202 -0.54 16.62 -17.81
CA PRO A 202 -1.65 17.27 -17.12
C PRO A 202 -1.35 17.62 -15.66
N ILE A 203 -0.57 16.80 -14.96
CA ILE A 203 -0.19 17.05 -13.56
C ILE A 203 0.66 18.32 -13.46
N LEU A 204 1.65 18.46 -14.33
CA LEU A 204 2.55 19.62 -14.32
C LEU A 204 1.85 20.88 -14.82
N GLU A 205 0.98 20.79 -15.82
CA GLU A 205 0.17 21.92 -16.30
C GLU A 205 -0.78 22.45 -15.22
N GLU A 206 -1.45 21.55 -14.48
CA GLU A 206 -2.28 21.91 -13.33
C GLU A 206 -1.45 22.59 -12.23
N SER A 207 -0.17 22.24 -12.11
CA SER A 207 0.69 22.79 -11.07
C SER A 207 1.04 24.27 -11.25
N VAL A 208 1.09 24.75 -12.50
CA VAL A 208 1.33 26.16 -12.84
C VAL A 208 0.24 27.07 -12.24
N TRP A 209 -0.96 26.53 -12.01
CA TRP A 209 -2.07 27.25 -11.36
C TRP A 209 -1.87 27.40 -9.84
N PHE A 210 -1.25 26.41 -9.17
CA PHE A 210 -0.99 26.49 -7.72
C PHE A 210 0.02 27.59 -7.35
N SER A 211 0.92 27.97 -8.27
CA SER A 211 1.84 29.09 -8.10
C SER A 211 1.17 30.47 -8.26
N ASN A 212 0.09 30.56 -9.03
CA ASN A 212 -0.60 31.83 -9.31
C ASN A 212 -1.73 32.14 -8.32
N SER A 213 -2.25 31.14 -7.59
CA SER A 213 -3.32 31.32 -6.60
C SER A 213 -2.85 31.75 -5.20
N ASN A 214 -1.54 31.94 -5.01
CA ASN A 214 -0.90 32.38 -3.77
C ASN A 214 -0.31 33.81 -3.88
N ARG A 215 -0.72 34.59 -4.90
CA ARG A 215 -0.42 36.02 -5.04
C ARG A 215 -1.67 36.86 -4.81
#